data_AF-A0A1E7YU76-F1
#
_entry.id   AF-A0A1E7YU76-F1
#
_cell.length_a   1.000
_cell.length_b   1.000
_cell.length_c   1.000
_cell.angle_alpha   90.00
_cell.angle_beta   90.00
_cell.angle_gamma   90.00
#
_symmetry.space_group_name_H-M   'P 1'
#
loop_
_entity.id
_entity.type
_entity.pdbx_description
1 polymer ?
#
loop_
_entity_poly.entity_id
_entity_poly.type
_entity_poly.pdbx_seq_one_letter_code
_entity_poly.pdbx_strand_id
1 'polypeptide(L)'
;MSAGLLFHIDEPGRWPQLFANLRNARAADPDVSLQVVANVSAPVALWAMGRWRDECEVLARGGVDFAFCQNSLDALGLDSQTLPAGTRVVAAGVLALAQAQQRGWSYLKP
;
A
#
# COMPACT_ATOMS: atom_id res chain seq x y z
N MET A 1 14.29 6.19 17.17
CA MET A 1 13.72 5.15 16.27
C MET A 1 12.98 5.92 15.19
N SER A 2 13.39 5.83 13.92
CA SER A 2 12.65 6.53 12.86
C SER A 2 11.35 5.76 12.62
N ALA A 3 10.22 6.34 13.04
CA ALA A 3 8.91 5.82 12.71
C ALA A 3 8.48 6.42 11.37
N GLY A 4 7.96 5.58 10.47
CA GLY A 4 7.58 5.98 9.11
C GLY A 4 6.14 6.45 8.98
N LEU A 5 5.75 6.72 7.73
CA LEU A 5 4.38 7.05 7.36
C LEU A 5 3.65 5.79 6.88
N LEU A 6 2.51 5.51 7.51
CA LEU A 6 1.63 4.39 7.20
C LEU A 6 0.40 4.91 6.48
N PHE A 7 0.28 4.60 5.20
CA PHE A 7 -0.87 4.95 4.38
C PHE A 7 -1.87 3.79 4.36
N HIS A 8 -3.14 4.10 4.54
CA HIS A 8 -4.25 3.18 4.38
C HIS A 8 -5.12 3.60 3.20
N ILE A 9 -5.39 2.68 2.29
CA ILE A 9 -6.39 2.87 1.24
C ILE A 9 -7.36 1.70 1.19
N ASP A 10 -8.64 2.03 1.04
CA ASP A 10 -9.76 1.08 0.95
C ASP A 10 -10.61 1.25 -0.31
N GLU A 11 -10.32 2.28 -1.13
CA GLU A 11 -11.05 2.62 -2.34
C GLU A 11 -10.15 2.65 -3.60
N PRO A 12 -10.59 2.10 -4.76
CA PRO A 12 -9.83 2.11 -6.01
C PRO A 12 -9.53 3.51 -6.56
N GLY A 13 -10.38 4.49 -6.25
CA GLY A 13 -10.23 5.87 -6.74
C GLY A 13 -9.08 6.63 -6.09
N ARG A 14 -8.52 6.13 -4.99
CA ARG A 14 -7.54 6.86 -4.15
C ARG A 14 -6.08 6.66 -4.58
N TRP A 15 -5.79 5.72 -5.47
CA TRP A 15 -4.42 5.43 -5.92
C TRP A 15 -3.66 6.67 -6.44
N PRO A 16 -4.23 7.55 -7.29
CA PRO A 16 -3.53 8.76 -7.74
C PRO A 16 -3.11 9.67 -6.59
N GLN A 17 -4.01 9.88 -5.62
CA GLN A 17 -3.74 10.71 -4.46
C GLN A 17 -2.71 10.07 -3.53
N LEU A 18 -2.78 8.75 -3.33
CA LEU A 18 -1.75 8.00 -2.59
C LEU A 18 -0.38 8.18 -3.24
N PHE A 19 -0.25 7.97 -4.56
CA PHE A 19 1.03 8.10 -5.26
C PHE A 19 1.59 9.51 -5.19
N ALA A 20 0.74 10.54 -5.31
CA ALA A 20 1.15 11.92 -5.11
C ALA A 20 1.70 12.14 -3.69
N ASN A 21 1.03 11.63 -2.66
CA ASN A 21 1.47 11.75 -1.27
C ASN A 21 2.79 11.03 -1.00
N LEU A 22 2.99 9.82 -1.54
CA LEU A 22 4.23 9.07 -1.41
C LEU A 22 5.42 9.83 -2.04
N ARG A 23 5.22 10.40 -3.22
CA ARG A 23 6.23 11.22 -3.90
C ARG A 23 6.55 12.49 -3.13
N ASN A 24 5.52 13.20 -2.65
CA ASN A 24 5.69 14.43 -1.87
C ASN A 24 6.43 14.15 -0.56
N ALA A 25 6.09 13.08 0.14
CA ALA A 25 6.79 12.67 1.36
C ALA A 25 8.27 12.38 1.09
N ARG A 26 8.57 11.58 0.07
CA ARG A 26 9.95 11.25 -0.30
C ARG A 26 10.75 12.46 -0.78
N ALA A 27 10.12 13.41 -1.46
CA ALA A 27 10.77 14.64 -1.89
C ALA A 27 11.11 15.58 -0.72
N ALA A 28 10.26 15.62 0.31
CA ALA A 28 10.47 16.42 1.51
C ALA A 28 11.47 15.77 2.48
N ASP A 29 11.45 14.44 2.57
CA ASP A 29 12.35 13.64 3.40
C ASP A 29 12.79 12.39 2.62
N PRO A 30 13.99 12.40 1.99
CA PRO A 30 14.50 11.28 1.20
C PRO A 30 14.64 9.97 1.99
N ASP A 31 14.84 10.04 3.30
CA ASP A 31 15.07 8.88 4.17
C ASP A 31 13.79 8.37 4.84
N VAL A 32 12.64 9.01 4.57
CA VAL A 32 11.35 8.62 5.15
C VAL A 32 11.02 7.16 4.81
N SER A 33 10.60 6.41 5.83
CA SER A 33 10.06 5.06 5.65
C SER A 33 8.58 5.14 5.27
N LEU A 34 8.19 4.46 4.19
CA LEU A 34 6.84 4.52 3.63
C LEU A 34 6.25 3.11 3.56
N GLN A 35 5.08 2.94 4.16
CA GLN A 35 4.31 1.70 4.11
C GLN A 35 2.89 2.02 3.66
N VAL A 36 2.33 1.16 2.81
CA VAL A 36 0.95 1.22 2.34
C VAL A 36 0.26 -0.08 2.71
N VAL A 37 -0.92 0.00 3.31
CA VAL A 37 -1.82 -1.13 3.47
C VAL A 37 -3.07 -0.89 2.63
N ALA A 38 -3.29 -1.74 1.64
CA ALA A 38 -4.46 -1.72 0.77
C ALA A 38 -5.39 -2.89 1.11
N ASN A 39 -6.66 -2.58 1.37
CA ASN A 39 -7.70 -3.55 1.69
C ASN A 39 -9.05 -3.16 1.04
N VAL A 40 -10.11 -3.89 1.38
CA VAL A 40 -11.46 -3.72 0.81
C VAL A 40 -11.40 -3.78 -0.71
N SER A 41 -11.83 -2.73 -1.42
CA SER A 41 -11.91 -2.74 -2.89
C SER A 41 -10.68 -2.12 -3.54
N ALA A 42 -9.81 -1.43 -2.79
CA ALA A 42 -8.60 -0.79 -3.33
C ALA A 42 -7.73 -1.70 -4.24
N PRO A 43 -7.50 -3.00 -3.94
CA PRO A 43 -6.64 -3.86 -4.76
C PRO A 43 -7.10 -4.01 -6.22
N VAL A 44 -8.39 -3.90 -6.53
CA VAL A 44 -8.91 -4.13 -7.90
C VAL A 44 -8.25 -3.25 -8.97
N ALA A 45 -7.74 -2.07 -8.58
CA ALA A 45 -7.12 -1.15 -9.52
C ALA A 45 -5.71 -1.57 -9.97
N LEU A 46 -5.12 -2.60 -9.34
CA LEU A 46 -3.76 -3.06 -9.58
C LEU A 46 -3.66 -4.49 -10.14
N TRP A 47 -4.72 -5.29 -10.10
CA TRP A 47 -4.68 -6.65 -10.65
C TRP A 47 -4.97 -6.66 -12.15
N ALA A 48 -4.43 -7.67 -12.86
CA ALA A 48 -4.46 -7.82 -14.32
C ALA A 48 -3.81 -6.64 -15.08
N MET A 49 -4.51 -6.02 -16.06
CA MET A 49 -4.11 -4.78 -16.74
C MET A 49 -4.54 -3.54 -15.95
N GLY A 50 -4.49 -3.63 -14.61
CA GLY A 50 -4.92 -2.58 -13.69
C GLY A 50 -4.19 -1.28 -13.97
N ARG A 51 -4.96 -0.19 -14.12
CA ARG A 51 -4.48 1.14 -14.54
C ARG A 51 -3.25 1.63 -13.77
N TRP A 52 -3.13 1.24 -12.51
CA TRP A 52 -2.13 1.76 -11.59
C TRP A 52 -1.03 0.74 -11.25
N ARG A 53 -1.03 -0.43 -11.89
CA ARG A 53 -0.09 -1.53 -11.58
C ARG A 53 1.36 -1.10 -11.75
N ASP A 54 1.72 -0.61 -12.93
CA ASP A 54 3.10 -0.22 -13.23
C ASP A 54 3.61 0.86 -12.28
N GLU A 55 2.77 1.82 -11.92
CA GLU A 55 3.11 2.91 -11.00
C GLU A 55 3.34 2.39 -9.58
N CYS A 56 2.52 1.45 -9.11
CA CYS A 56 2.72 0.75 -7.84
C CYS A 56 4.05 -0.02 -7.83
N GLU A 57 4.36 -0.77 -8.89
CA GLU A 57 5.60 -1.55 -9.00
C GLU A 57 6.86 -0.68 -9.07
N VAL A 58 6.78 0.49 -9.73
CA VAL A 58 7.85 1.48 -9.73
C VAL A 58 8.11 2.01 -8.32
N LEU A 59 7.07 2.39 -7.58
CA LEU A 59 7.23 2.88 -6.21
C LEU A 59 7.69 1.78 -5.25
N ALA A 60 7.25 0.54 -5.44
CA ALA A 60 7.69 -0.62 -4.67
C ALA A 60 9.20 -0.87 -4.86
N ARG A 61 9.68 -0.84 -6.10
CA ARG A 61 11.12 -0.90 -6.41
C ARG A 61 11.91 0.27 -5.82
N GLY A 62 11.26 1.42 -5.64
CA GLY A 62 11.79 2.60 -4.94
C GLY A 62 11.75 2.51 -3.41
N GLY A 63 11.42 1.35 -2.84
CA GLY A 63 11.47 1.09 -1.39
C GLY A 63 10.19 1.45 -0.62
N VAL A 64 9.05 1.64 -1.30
CA VAL A 64 7.75 1.74 -0.62
C VAL A 64 7.22 0.33 -0.32
N ASP A 65 6.90 0.04 0.94
CA ASP A 65 6.34 -1.27 1.34
C ASP A 65 4.83 -1.32 1.09
N PHE A 66 4.40 -1.93 -0.02
CA PHE A 66 2.98 -2.17 -0.30
C PHE A 66 2.54 -3.53 0.23
N ALA A 67 1.55 -3.52 1.13
CA ALA A 67 0.93 -4.69 1.72
C ALA A 67 -0.55 -4.80 1.31
N PHE A 68 -0.93 -5.94 0.75
CA PHE A 68 -2.31 -6.25 0.38
C PHE A 68 -2.94 -7.21 1.38
N CYS A 69 -4.17 -6.92 1.80
CA CYS A 69 -4.93 -7.76 2.72
C CYS A 69 -5.45 -9.04 2.03
N GLN A 70 -4.99 -10.23 2.48
CA GLN A 70 -5.41 -11.52 1.91
C GLN A 70 -6.94 -11.67 1.90
N ASN A 71 -7.61 -11.37 3.02
CA ASN A 71 -9.08 -11.44 3.10
C ASN A 71 -9.77 -10.55 2.03
N SER A 72 -9.16 -9.43 1.66
CA SER A 72 -9.69 -8.55 0.62
C SER A 72 -9.43 -9.11 -0.77
N LEU A 73 -8.25 -9.70 -1.01
CA LEU A 73 -7.96 -10.40 -2.25
C LEU A 73 -8.93 -11.56 -2.47
N ASP A 74 -9.15 -12.37 -1.43
CA ASP A 74 -10.10 -13.49 -1.46
C ASP A 74 -11.52 -13.02 -1.77
N ALA A 75 -11.99 -11.96 -1.08
CA ALA A 75 -13.33 -11.40 -1.28
C ALA A 75 -13.53 -10.80 -2.69
N LEU A 76 -12.45 -10.36 -3.33
CA LEU A 76 -12.46 -9.82 -4.68
C LEU A 76 -12.18 -10.87 -5.77
N GLY A 77 -11.87 -12.12 -5.38
CA GLY A 77 -11.44 -13.16 -6.32
C GLY A 77 -10.11 -12.87 -7.02
N LEU A 78 -9.23 -12.10 -6.37
CA LEU A 78 -7.92 -11.73 -6.91
C LEU A 78 -6.85 -12.74 -6.48
N ASP A 79 -6.15 -13.33 -7.45
CA ASP A 79 -5.08 -14.30 -7.17
C ASP A 79 -3.87 -13.62 -6.52
N SER A 80 -3.53 -14.03 -5.30
CA SER A 80 -2.35 -13.53 -4.59
C SER A 80 -1.02 -13.99 -5.20
N GLN A 81 -1.03 -14.94 -6.14
CA GLN A 81 0.16 -15.30 -6.91
C GLN A 81 0.47 -14.28 -8.01
N THR A 82 -0.49 -13.44 -8.41
CA THR A 82 -0.33 -12.42 -9.46
C THR A 82 -0.16 -11.02 -8.90
N LEU A 83 0.46 -10.89 -7.72
CA LEU A 83 0.72 -9.60 -7.08
C LEU A 83 1.51 -8.66 -8.00
N PRO A 84 1.32 -7.33 -7.84
CA PRO A 84 2.26 -6.36 -8.39
C PRO A 84 3.68 -6.68 -7.88
N ALA A 85 4.66 -6.64 -8.78
CA ALA A 85 6.05 -6.95 -8.46
C ALA A 85 6.61 -6.06 -7.34
N GLY A 86 7.36 -6.65 -6.40
CA GLY A 86 7.94 -5.94 -5.26
C GLY A 86 6.97 -5.64 -4.11
N THR A 87 5.74 -6.15 -4.18
CA THR A 87 4.73 -6.00 -3.12
C THR A 87 4.53 -7.30 -2.34
N ARG A 88 3.81 -7.25 -1.22
CA ARG A 88 3.57 -8.42 -0.37
C ARG A 88 2.12 -8.51 0.11
N VAL A 89 1.79 -9.65 0.68
CA VAL A 89 0.48 -9.90 1.32
C VAL A 89 0.61 -9.90 2.83
N VAL A 90 -0.46 -9.48 3.51
CA VAL A 90 -0.69 -9.64 4.94
C VAL A 90 -1.98 -10.42 5.18
N ALA A 91 -2.02 -11.22 6.24
CA ALA A 91 -3.21 -12.02 6.57
C ALA A 91 -4.46 -11.13 6.76
N ALA A 92 -4.33 -10.01 7.47
CA ALA A 92 -5.42 -9.04 7.64
C ALA A 92 -4.88 -7.60 7.66
N GLY A 93 -5.42 -6.75 6.78
CA GLY A 93 -5.03 -5.34 6.67
C GLY A 93 -5.22 -4.58 7.98
N VAL A 94 -6.34 -4.80 8.69
CA VAL A 94 -6.61 -4.16 9.99
C VAL A 94 -5.55 -4.49 11.05
N LEU A 95 -5.05 -5.73 11.09
CA LEU A 95 -3.98 -6.11 12.02
C LEU A 95 -2.64 -5.50 11.61
N ALA A 96 -2.32 -5.48 10.32
CA ALA A 96 -1.11 -4.83 9.82
C ALA A 96 -1.09 -3.33 10.17
N LEU A 97 -2.23 -2.63 10.01
CA LEU A 97 -2.40 -1.23 10.38
C LEU A 97 -2.21 -1.00 11.89
N ALA A 98 -2.86 -1.82 12.73
CA ALA A 98 -2.75 -1.70 14.18
C ALA A 98 -1.31 -1.95 14.66
N GLN A 99 -0.66 -3.00 14.15
CA GLN A 99 0.72 -3.34 14.51
C GLN A 99 1.72 -2.27 14.06
N ALA A 100 1.52 -1.64 12.91
CA ALA A 100 2.38 -0.55 12.44
C ALA A 100 2.22 0.69 13.33
N GLN A 101 0.98 1.07 13.66
CA GLN A 101 0.72 2.18 14.60
C GLN A 101 1.32 1.91 16.00
N GLN A 102 1.21 0.69 16.52
CA GLN A 102 1.84 0.30 17.79
C GLN A 102 3.37 0.39 17.76
N ARG A 103 3.98 0.24 16.57
CA ARG A 103 5.42 0.46 16.34
C ARG A 103 5.78 1.93 16.15
N GLY A 104 4.82 2.85 16.31
CA GLY A 104 5.00 4.30 16.26
C GLY A 104 4.74 4.94 14.90
N TRP A 105 4.30 4.19 13.89
CA TRP A 105 4.06 4.75 12.55
C TRP A 105 2.90 5.75 12.56
N SER A 106 3.06 6.86 11.83
CA SER A 106 2.00 7.86 11.66
C SER A 106 0.99 7.38 10.62
N TYR A 107 -0.25 7.18 11.05
CA TYR A 107 -1.34 6.73 10.18
C TYR A 107 -1.92 7.88 9.34
N LEU A 108 -2.07 7.63 8.04
CA LEU A 108 -2.61 8.55 7.05
C LEU A 108 -3.64 7.82 6.17
N LYS A 109 -4.79 8.44 5.91
CA LYS A 109 -5.84 7.88 5.03
C LYS A 109 -6.21 8.91 3.94
N PRO A 110 -5.55 8.86 2.76
CA PRO A 110 -5.82 9.78 1.66
C PRO A 110 -7.19 9.57 1.01
#